data_AF-A0A844MGJ9-F1
#
_entry.id   AF-A0A844MGJ9-F1
#
_cell.length_a   1.000
_cell.length_b   1.000
_cell.length_c   1.000
_cell.angle_alpha   90.00
_cell.angle_beta   90.00
_cell.angle_gamma   90.00
#
_symmetry.space_group_name_H-M   'P 1'
#
loop_
_entity.id
_entity.type
_entity.pdbx_description
1 polymer ?
#
loop_
_entity_poly.entity_id
_entity_poly.type
_entity_poly.pdbx_seq_one_letter_code
_entity_poly.pdbx_strand_id
1 'polypeptide(L)' 'MSKENVTFRLDSNKRVTLDAIAAGMDRDRSYVINEAINLYLEIHHWQIEEIHKGIAEADAGDFASEEEVQAVFARLTDAS' A
#
# COMPACT_ATOMS: atom_id res chain seq x y z
N MET A 1 -19.88 5.66 12.44
CA MET A 1 -18.55 6.14 12.88
C MET A 1 -18.66 7.65 13.07
N SER A 2 -18.24 8.17 14.22
CA SER A 2 -18.15 9.63 14.45
C SER A 2 -16.97 10.20 13.66
N LYS A 3 -17.12 11.43 13.15
CA LYS A 3 -16.01 12.17 12.57
C LYS A 3 -15.21 12.83 13.68
N GLU A 4 -13.89 12.71 13.62
CA GLU A 4 -12.97 13.34 14.55
C GLU A 4 -12.10 14.37 13.83
N ASN A 5 -11.78 15.47 14.51
CA ASN A 5 -10.93 16.52 13.95
C ASN A 5 -9.48 16.25 14.31
N VAL A 6 -8.61 16.16 13.30
CA VAL A 6 -7.16 15.99 13.47
C VAL A 6 -6.44 17.20 12.89
N THR A 7 -5.55 17.80 13.69
CA THR A 7 -4.69 18.90 13.25
C THR A 7 -3.29 18.36 13.00
N PHE A 8 -2.74 18.59 11.81
CA PHE A 8 -1.37 18.21 11.46
C PHE A 8 -0.65 19.34 10.72
N ARG A 9 0.68 19.28 10.74
CA ARG A 9 1.52 20.23 10.02
C ARG A 9 1.83 19.69 8.63
N LEU A 10 1.74 20.57 7.63
CA LEU A 10 2.19 20.27 6.28
C LEU A 10 2.91 21.49 5.69
N ASP A 11 3.82 21.23 4.77
CA ASP A 11 4.47 22.27 3.98
C ASP A 11 3.44 23.07 3.16
N SER A 12 3.67 24.37 3.00
CA SER A 12 2.74 25.25 2.29
C SER A 12 2.54 24.85 0.83
N ASN A 13 3.58 24.35 0.15
CA ASN A 13 3.47 23.90 -1.23
C ASN A 13 2.59 22.64 -1.32
N LYS A 14 2.74 21.70 -0.38
CA LYS A 14 1.87 20.52 -0.30
C LYS A 14 0.40 20.91 -0.14
N ARG A 15 0.12 21.95 0.67
CA ARG A 15 -1.25 22.45 0.86
C ARG A 15 -1.85 22.95 -0.46
N VAL A 16 -1.08 23.74 -1.21
CA VAL A 16 -1.49 24.30 -2.50
C VAL A 16 -1.73 23.19 -3.52
N THR A 17 -0.87 22.17 -3.56
CA THR A 17 -1.07 21.02 -4.44
C THR A 17 -2.34 20.25 -4.11
N LEU A 18 -2.61 19.99 -2.82
CA LEU A 18 -3.85 19.33 -2.38
C LEU A 18 -5.09 20.14 -2.78
N ASP A 19 -5.03 21.47 -2.67
CA ASP A 19 -6.12 22.36 -3.11
C ASP A 19 -6.38 22.25 -4.62
N ALA A 20 -5.33 22.23 -5.43
CA ALA A 20 -5.45 22.09 -6.88
C ALA A 20 -6.06 20.74 -7.30
N ILE A 21 -5.64 19.66 -6.65
CA ILE A 21 -6.21 18.32 -6.88
C ILE A 21 -7.70 18.32 -6.52
N ALA A 22 -8.05 18.83 -5.33
CA ALA A 22 -9.43 18.88 -4.87
C ALA A 22 -10.33 19.69 -5.82
N ALA A 23 -9.85 20.84 -6.30
CA ALA A 23 -10.56 21.67 -7.28
C ALA A 23 -10.81 20.93 -8.60
N GLY A 24 -9.81 20.19 -9.11
CA GLY A 24 -9.98 19.37 -10.31
C GLY A 24 -10.98 18.22 -10.17
N MET A 25 -11.28 17.80 -8.94
CA MET A 25 -12.23 16.74 -8.61
C MET A 25 -13.62 17.25 -8.21
N ASP A 26 -13.83 18.56 -8.16
CA ASP A 26 -15.02 19.20 -7.56
C ASP A 26 -15.29 18.70 -6.13
N ARG A 27 -14.23 18.72 -5.31
CA ARG A 27 -14.22 18.28 -3.91
C ARG A 27 -13.47 19.26 -3.01
N ASP A 28 -13.66 19.11 -1.70
CA ASP A 28 -12.86 19.83 -0.72
C ASP A 28 -11.52 19.13 -0.44
N ARG A 29 -10.60 19.86 0.20
CA ARG A 29 -9.29 19.32 0.58
C ARG A 29 -9.39 18.12 1.52
N SER A 30 -10.39 18.11 2.39
CA SER A 30 -10.60 17.03 3.36
C SER A 30 -10.89 15.71 2.65
N TYR A 31 -11.63 15.73 1.54
CA TYR A 31 -11.86 14.55 0.71
C TYR A 31 -10.54 13.93 0.24
N VAL A 32 -9.67 14.73 -0.38
CA VAL A 32 -8.37 14.27 -0.90
C VAL A 32 -7.46 13.75 0.23
N ILE A 33 -7.47 14.43 1.39
CA ILE A 33 -6.70 13.99 2.56
C ILE A 33 -7.21 12.65 3.09
N ASN A 34 -8.52 12.48 3.22
CA ASN A 34 -9.10 11.20 3.67
C ASN A 34 -8.79 10.08 2.69
N GLU A 35 -8.87 10.33 1.39
CA GLU A 35 -8.54 9.34 0.36
C GLU A 35 -7.07 8.90 0.45
N ALA A 36 -6.15 9.86 0.58
CA ALA A 36 -4.74 9.57 0.75
C ALA A 36 -4.46 8.77 2.04
N ILE A 37 -5.15 9.08 3.13
CA ILE A 37 -5.03 8.33 4.39
C ILE A 37 -5.58 6.91 4.24
N ASN A 38 -6.73 6.73 3.60
CA ASN A 38 -7.32 5.42 3.37
C ASN A 38 -6.38 4.53 2.57
N LEU A 39 -5.85 5.03 1.46
CA LEU A 39 -4.88 4.30 0.63
C LEU A 39 -3.62 3.94 1.41
N TYR A 40 -3.10 4.87 2.23
CA TYR A 40 -1.92 4.60 3.06
C TYR A 40 -2.20 3.50 4.08
N LEU A 41 -3.34 3.56 4.76
CA LEU A 41 -3.72 2.55 5.76
C LEU A 41 -3.95 1.19 5.12
N GLU A 42 -4.60 1.13 3.95
CA GLU A 42 -4.85 -0.12 3.22
C GLU A 42 -3.54 -0.81 2.82
N ILE A 43 -2.62 -0.06 2.20
CA ILE A 43 -1.30 -0.57 1.79
C ILE A 43 -0.54 -1.13 3.00
N HIS A 44 -0.50 -0.38 4.10
CA HIS A 44 0.24 -0.80 5.28
C HIS A 44 -0.40 -1.97 6.02
N HIS A 45 -1.73 -2.02 6.06
CA HIS A 45 -2.45 -3.15 6.66
C HIS A 45 -2.14 -4.44 5.91
N TRP A 46 -2.34 -4.44 4.59
CA TRP A 46 -2.03 -5.60 3.75
C TRP A 46 -0.55 -6.01 3.88
N GLN A 47 0.38 -5.05 3.87
CA GLN A 47 1.80 -5.34 3.98
C GLN A 47 2.15 -6.01 5.32
N ILE A 48 1.60 -5.52 6.42
CA ILE A 48 1.83 -6.09 7.75
C ILE A 48 1.24 -7.51 7.83
N GLU A 49 0.05 -7.72 7.28
CA GLU A 49 -0.59 -9.03 7.24
C GLU A 49 0.24 -10.04 6.44
N GLU A 50 0.69 -9.68 5.24
CA GLU A 50 1.50 -10.57 4.40
C GLU A 50 2.88 -10.86 5.02
N ILE A 51 3.49 -9.90 5.72
CA ILE A 51 4.73 -10.16 6.47
C ILE A 51 4.49 -11.22 7.55
N HIS A 52 3.45 -11.07 8.36
CA HIS A 52 3.16 -12.04 9.41
C HIS A 52 2.82 -13.42 8.85
N LYS A 53 2.09 -13.46 7.72
CA LYS A 53 1.76 -14.70 7.02
C LYS A 53 3.03 -15.39 6.51
N GLY A 54 3.91 -14.68 5.81
CA GLY A 54 5.17 -15.23 5.31
C GLY A 54 6.10 -15.72 6.42
N ILE A 55 6.12 -15.05 7.57
CA ILE A 55 6.84 -15.55 8.76
C ILE A 55 6.23 -16.87 9.25
N ALA A 56 4.90 -16.97 9.33
CA ALA A 56 4.23 -18.18 9.78
C ALA A 56 4.44 -19.37 8.81
N GLU A 57 4.42 -19.12 7.50
CA GLU A 57 4.73 -20.11 6.46
C GLU A 57 6.19 -20.60 6.59
N ALA A 58 7.13 -19.67 6.76
CA ALA A 58 8.54 -19.99 6.98
C ALA A 58 8.77 -20.81 8.27
N ASP A 59 8.13 -20.43 9.38
CA ASP A 59 8.19 -21.17 10.65
C ASP A 59 7.58 -22.57 10.53
N ALA A 60 6.59 -22.75 9.64
CA ALA A 60 6.01 -24.05 9.30
C ALA A 60 6.86 -24.87 8.32
N GLY A 61 7.94 -24.29 7.78
CA GLY A 61 8.79 -24.91 6.77
C GLY A 61 8.15 -24.98 5.38
N ASP A 62 7.14 -24.15 5.11
CA ASP A 62 6.42 -24.08 3.84
C ASP A 62 7.23 -23.30 2.79
N PHE A 63 8.34 -23.91 2.37
CA PHE A 63 9.20 -23.40 1.32
C PHE A 63 9.04 -24.26 0.06
N ALA A 64 9.19 -23.62 -1.10
CA ALA A 64 9.28 -24.34 -2.36
C ALA A 64 10.48 -25.30 -2.35
N SER A 65 10.28 -26.48 -2.95
CA SER A 65 11.34 -27.43 -3.25
C SER A 65 12.30 -26.90 -4.30
N GLU A 66 13.49 -27.50 -4.38
CA GLU A 66 14.48 -27.14 -5.39
C GLU A 66 13.92 -27.34 -6.81
N GLU A 67 13.17 -28.41 -7.04
CA GLU A 67 12.53 -28.71 -8.32
C GLU A 67 11.51 -27.64 -8.74
N GLU A 68 10.68 -27.16 -7.81
CA GLU A 68 9.71 -26.08 -8.07
C GLU A 68 10.42 -24.77 -8.42
N VAL A 69 11.50 -24.45 -7.70
CA VAL A 69 12.31 -23.27 -7.98
C VAL A 69 12.93 -23.35 -9.38
N GLN A 70 13.51 -24.49 -9.76
CA GLN A 70 14.08 -24.69 -11.10
C GLN A 70 13.03 -24.57 -12.21
N ALA A 71 11.82 -25.12 -12.00
CA ALA A 71 10.74 -25.02 -12.97
C ALA A 71 10.29 -23.56 -13.21
N VAL A 72 10.26 -22.73 -12.17
CA VAL A 72 9.93 -21.30 -12.29
C VAL A 72 11.02 -20.56 -13.07
N PHE A 73 12.30 -20.81 -12.77
CA PHE A 73 13.41 -20.17 -13.47
C PHE A 73 13.42 -20.51 -14.96
N ALA A 74 13.30 -21.80 -15.31
CA ALA A 74 13.23 -22.23 -16.71
C ALA A 74 12.13 -21.50 -17.48
N ARG A 75 10.92 -21.40 -16.91
CA ARG A 75 9.80 -20.66 -17.54
C ARG A 75 10.10 -19.18 -17.79
N LEU A 76 10.80 -18.52 -16.87
CA LEU A 76 11.12 -17.09 -16.99
C LEU A 76 12.28 -16.83 -17.95
N THR A 77 13.23 -17.76 -18.07
CA THR A 77 14.40 -17.62 -18.94
C THR A 77 14.16 -18.14 -20.36
N ASP A 78 13.32 -19.15 -20.55
CA ASP A 78 12.97 -19.70 -21.87
C ASP A 78 12.00 -18.78 -22.65
N ALA A 79 11.39 -17.81 -21.97
CA ALA A 79 10.53 -16.79 -22.57
C ALA A 79 11.30 -15.55 -23.09
N SER A 80 12.63 -15.59 -23.09
CA SER A 80 13.55 -14.56 -23.64
C SER A 80 14.31 -15.08 -24.85
#